data_AF-A0A8T4EEQ0-F1
#
_entry.id   AF-A0A8T4EEQ0-F1
#
_cell.length_a   1.000
_cell.length_b   1.000
_cell.length_c   1.000
_cell.angle_alpha   90.00
_cell.angle_beta   90.00
_cell.angle_gamma   90.00
#
_symmetry.space_group_name_H-M   'P 1'
#
loop_
_entity.id
_entity.type
_entity.pdbx_description
1 polymer ?
#
loop_
_entity_poly.entity_id
_entity_poly.type
_entity_poly.pdbx_seq_one_letter_code
_entity_poly.pdbx_strand_id
1 'polypeptide(L)'
;MNRILEYLEMKFRKKRKLRYRHVVFASSLRISGYEDIAKDFLPRICNQRREDCWISDYSSLWDFLSCDDKEAILERIQSEYGIDVRDIEDGNLLLIFDR
;
A
#
# COMPACT_ATOMS: atom_id res chain seq x y z
N MET A 1 10.06 -40.69 -36.84
CA MET A 1 10.39 -39.66 -35.82
C MET A 1 9.11 -38.89 -35.51
N ASN A 2 8.66 -38.86 -34.25
CA ASN A 2 7.31 -38.40 -33.87
C ASN A 2 7.31 -36.86 -33.69
N ARG A 3 6.69 -36.14 -34.63
CA ARG A 3 6.63 -34.66 -34.66
C ARG A 3 6.05 -34.04 -33.39
N ILE A 4 5.24 -34.79 -32.63
CA ILE A 4 4.65 -34.33 -31.37
C ILE A 4 5.72 -34.20 -30.29
N LEU A 5 6.67 -35.13 -30.22
CA LEU A 5 7.76 -35.08 -29.24
C LEU A 5 8.70 -33.89 -29.51
N GLU A 6 9.01 -33.64 -30.79
CA GLU A 6 9.82 -32.50 -31.22
C GLU A 6 9.17 -31.15 -30.84
N TYR A 7 7.86 -31.01 -31.04
CA TYR A 7 7.11 -29.81 -30.67
C TYR A 7 7.09 -29.57 -29.16
N LEU A 8 6.93 -30.63 -28.36
CA LEU A 8 6.94 -30.56 -26.90
C LEU A 8 8.34 -30.18 -26.38
N GLU A 9 9.40 -30.81 -26.88
CA GLU A 9 10.78 -30.45 -26.52
C GLU A 9 11.12 -28.99 -26.86
N MET A 10 10.65 -28.49 -28.01
CA MET A 10 10.86 -27.10 -28.42
C MET A 10 10.15 -26.11 -27.48
N LYS A 11 8.94 -26.44 -26.99
CA LYS A 11 8.21 -25.62 -26.01
C LYS A 11 8.87 -25.62 -24.63
N PHE A 12 9.41 -26.75 -24.19
CA PHE A 12 10.09 -26.86 -22.89
C PHE A 12 11.49 -26.22 -22.86
N ARG A 13 12.11 -25.97 -24.02
CA ARG A 13 13.45 -25.39 -24.13
C ARG A 13 13.54 -23.89 -23.85
N LYS A 14 12.41 -23.16 -23.81
CA LYS A 14 12.38 -21.74 -23.39
C LYS A 14 12.20 -21.59 -21.87
N LYS A 15 13.12 -22.14 -21.07
CA LYS A 15 13.20 -21.78 -19.64
C LYS A 15 13.72 -20.35 -19.53
N ARG A 16 12.84 -19.39 -19.23
CA ARG A 16 13.23 -18.03 -18.86
C ARG A 16 14.16 -18.13 -17.64
N LYS A 17 15.37 -17.57 -17.71
CA LYS A 17 16.23 -17.42 -16.51
C LYS A 17 15.49 -16.55 -15.51
N LEU A 18 14.97 -17.16 -14.44
CA LEU A 18 14.43 -16.44 -13.30
C LEU A 18 15.59 -15.68 -12.65
N ARG A 19 15.57 -14.35 -12.75
CA ARG A 19 16.46 -13.50 -11.95
C ARG A 19 15.86 -13.40 -10.55
N TYR A 20 16.51 -14.00 -9.56
CA TYR A 20 16.16 -13.79 -8.17
C TYR A 20 16.44 -12.32 -7.84
N ARG A 21 15.40 -11.55 -7.55
CA ARG A 21 15.52 -10.21 -6.97
C ARG A 21 15.28 -10.35 -5.48
N HIS A 22 16.19 -9.81 -4.67
CA HIS A 22 15.98 -9.70 -3.24
C HIS A 22 14.93 -8.62 -3.00
N VAL A 23 13.74 -9.01 -2.55
CA VAL A 23 12.67 -8.08 -2.16
C VAL A 23 12.83 -7.84 -0.67
N VAL A 24 12.95 -6.57 -0.28
CA VAL A 24 12.97 -6.15 1.13
C VAL A 24 11.66 -5.41 1.39
N PHE A 25 10.91 -5.84 2.40
CA PHE A 25 9.70 -5.16 2.82
C PHE A 25 10.06 -3.88 3.59
N ALA A 26 9.22 -2.85 3.45
CA ALA A 26 9.34 -1.66 4.27
C ALA A 26 9.05 -2.00 5.74
N SER A 27 9.73 -1.31 6.66
CA SER A 27 9.51 -1.46 8.11
C SER A 27 8.06 -1.13 8.46
N SER A 28 7.48 -1.86 9.41
CA SER A 28 6.17 -1.57 10.01
C SER A 28 6.24 -1.41 11.53
N LEU A 29 7.45 -1.27 12.07
CA LEU A 29 7.69 -1.31 13.51
C LEU A 29 6.96 -0.19 14.23
N ARG A 30 7.05 1.04 13.73
CA ARG A 30 6.46 2.21 14.40
C ARG A 30 4.96 2.27 14.18
N ILE A 31 4.51 2.07 12.94
CA ILE A 31 3.08 2.19 12.60
C ILE A 31 2.23 1.10 13.26
N SER A 32 2.83 -0.05 13.62
CA SER A 32 2.14 -1.10 14.37
C SER A 32 1.62 -0.66 15.74
N GLY A 33 2.20 0.39 16.34
CA GLY A 33 1.72 0.99 17.58
C GLY A 33 0.39 1.74 17.46
N TYR A 34 -0.04 2.06 16.23
CA TYR A 34 -1.23 2.86 15.93
C TYR A 34 -2.36 2.00 15.34
N GLU A 35 -2.38 0.69 15.62
CA GLU A 35 -3.31 -0.25 15.01
C GLU A 35 -4.78 0.13 15.24
N ASP A 36 -5.12 0.63 16.42
CA ASP A 36 -6.50 1.03 16.74
C ASP A 36 -6.91 2.32 16.00
N ILE A 37 -5.97 3.26 15.81
CA ILE A 37 -6.18 4.45 14.98
C ILE A 37 -6.37 4.01 13.52
N ALA A 38 -5.56 3.09 13.02
CA ALA A 38 -5.67 2.61 11.65
C ALA A 38 -7.01 1.89 11.37
N LYS A 39 -7.56 1.16 12.36
CA LYS A 39 -8.89 0.52 12.29
C LYS A 39 -10.03 1.51 12.15
N ASP A 40 -9.90 2.70 12.74
CA ASP A 40 -10.92 3.75 12.63
C ASP A 40 -10.68 4.64 11.40
N PHE A 41 -9.42 5.00 11.14
CA PHE A 41 -9.01 5.93 10.10
C PHE A 41 -9.23 5.38 8.68
N LEU A 42 -8.78 4.16 8.39
CA LEU A 42 -8.85 3.63 7.02
C LEU A 42 -10.29 3.49 6.51
N PRO A 43 -11.26 2.96 7.29
CA PRO A 43 -12.64 2.90 6.83
C PRO A 43 -13.26 4.30 6.72
N ARG A 44 -12.97 5.19 7.67
CA ARG A 44 -13.56 6.53 7.70
C ARG A 44 -13.02 7.46 6.64
N ILE A 45 -11.73 7.45 6.33
CA ILE A 45 -11.13 8.41 5.40
C ILE A 45 -10.94 7.77 4.03
N CYS A 46 -10.40 6.55 3.99
CA CYS A 46 -10.01 5.88 2.76
C CYS A 46 -11.08 4.93 2.21
N ASN A 47 -12.17 4.68 2.96
CA ASN A 47 -13.17 3.66 2.62
C ASN A 47 -12.54 2.26 2.43
N GLN A 48 -11.48 1.96 3.19
CA GLN A 48 -10.76 0.70 3.17
C GLN A 48 -10.86 0.02 4.54
N ARG A 49 -10.98 -1.31 4.56
CA ARG A 49 -10.92 -2.07 5.81
C ARG A 49 -9.47 -2.26 6.22
N ARG A 50 -9.17 -2.11 7.51
CA ARG A 50 -7.81 -2.28 8.03
C ARG A 50 -7.26 -3.67 7.75
N GLU A 51 -8.10 -4.69 7.83
CA GLU A 51 -7.75 -6.10 7.63
C GLU A 51 -7.37 -6.42 6.18
N ASP A 52 -7.87 -5.62 5.24
CA ASP A 52 -7.60 -5.77 3.80
C ASP A 52 -6.38 -4.94 3.36
N CYS A 53 -5.78 -4.17 4.27
CA CYS A 53 -4.69 -3.25 3.99
C CYS A 53 -3.38 -3.71 4.63
N TRP A 54 -2.29 -3.61 3.86
CA TRP A 54 -0.94 -3.63 4.42
C TRP A 54 -0.44 -2.19 4.54
N ILE A 55 -0.08 -1.78 5.77
CA ILE A 55 0.51 -0.48 6.07
C ILE A 55 1.92 -0.67 6.63
N SER A 56 2.80 0.26 6.29
CA SER A 56 4.20 0.33 6.73
C SER A 56 4.52 1.72 7.24
N ASP A 57 5.69 1.88 7.87
CA ASP A 57 6.20 3.17 8.35
C ASP A 57 6.36 4.20 7.21
N TYR A 58 6.33 3.75 5.96
CA TYR A 58 6.44 4.57 4.75
C TYR A 58 5.14 4.66 3.94
N SER A 59 4.05 4.04 4.41
CA SER A 59 2.77 4.10 3.69
C SER A 59 2.21 5.52 3.71
N SER A 60 1.75 5.96 2.56
CA SER A 60 1.12 7.26 2.36
C SER A 60 -0.39 7.12 2.34
N LEU A 61 -1.10 8.16 2.78
CA LEU A 61 -2.54 8.34 2.56
C LEU A 61 -2.93 8.12 1.09
N TRP A 62 -2.07 8.55 0.17
CA TRP A 62 -2.29 8.46 -1.27
C TRP A 62 -2.18 7.01 -1.81
N ASP A 63 -1.60 6.08 -1.06
CA ASP A 63 -1.55 4.66 -1.45
C ASP A 63 -2.93 3.98 -1.38
N PHE A 64 -3.87 4.56 -0.64
CA PHE A 64 -5.18 3.97 -0.34
C PHE A 64 -6.33 4.68 -1.05
N LEU A 65 -6.04 5.78 -1.75
CA LEU A 65 -7.02 6.63 -2.39
C LEU A 65 -6.80 6.63 -3.89
N SER A 66 -7.89 6.42 -4.64
CA SER A 66 -7.89 6.54 -6.10
C SER A 66 -8.44 7.91 -6.56
N CYS A 67 -8.67 8.84 -5.63
CA CYS A 67 -9.33 10.12 -5.90
C CYS A 67 -8.32 11.19 -6.30
N ASP A 68 -8.64 11.94 -7.35
CA ASP A 68 -7.83 13.09 -7.82
C ASP A 68 -7.99 14.33 -6.92
N ASP A 69 -9.01 14.36 -6.05
CA ASP A 69 -9.30 15.52 -5.18
C ASP A 69 -8.65 15.37 -3.80
N LYS A 70 -7.39 15.83 -3.71
CA LYS A 70 -6.61 15.82 -2.47
C LYS A 70 -7.17 16.76 -1.41
N GLU A 71 -7.68 17.92 -1.81
CA GLU A 71 -8.17 18.92 -0.85
C GLU A 71 -9.41 18.44 -0.12
N ALA A 72 -10.35 17.80 -0.84
CA ALA A 72 -11.53 17.21 -0.21
C ALA A 72 -11.18 16.17 0.88
N ILE A 73 -10.10 15.40 0.67
CA ILE A 73 -9.61 14.42 1.64
C ILE A 73 -9.00 15.12 2.86
N LEU A 74 -8.20 16.15 2.65
CA LEU A 74 -7.57 16.93 3.71
C LEU A 74 -8.62 17.64 4.57
N GLU A 75 -9.63 18.25 3.94
CA GLU A 75 -10.79 18.85 4.62
C GLU A 75 -11.57 17.81 5.42
N ARG A 76 -11.75 16.60 4.89
CA ARG A 76 -12.41 15.50 5.61
C ARG A 76 -11.64 15.08 6.85
N ILE A 77 -10.32 14.93 6.76
CA ILE A 77 -9.48 14.60 7.93
C ILE A 77 -9.62 15.70 8.99
N GLN A 78 -9.56 16.97 8.58
CA GLN A 78 -9.73 18.10 9.48
C GLN A 78 -11.12 18.14 10.12
N SER A 79 -12.17 17.80 9.36
CA SER A 79 -13.54 17.76 9.86
C SER A 79 -13.79 16.61 10.85
N GLU A 80 -13.26 15.42 10.57
CA GLU A 80 -13.52 14.21 11.38
C GLU A 80 -12.63 14.13 12.62
N TYR A 81 -11.37 14.57 12.50
CA TYR A 81 -10.36 14.43 13.55
C TYR A 81 -9.91 15.76 14.17
N GLY A 82 -10.33 16.90 13.62
CA GLY A 82 -9.96 18.22 14.15
C GLY A 82 -8.50 18.60 13.94
N ILE A 83 -7.75 17.85 13.14
CA ILE A 83 -6.31 18.07 12.87
C ILE A 83 -6.08 18.51 11.43
N ASP A 84 -5.16 19.45 11.24
CA ASP A 84 -4.64 19.79 9.91
C ASP A 84 -3.38 18.96 9.64
N VAL A 85 -3.34 18.32 8.47
CA VAL A 85 -2.26 17.42 8.05
C VAL A 85 -1.62 17.85 6.73
N ARG A 86 -1.95 19.05 6.24
CA ARG A 86 -1.38 19.61 4.99
C ARG A 86 0.13 19.81 5.04
N ASP A 87 0.68 19.96 6.24
CA ASP A 87 2.11 20.09 6.50
C ASP A 87 2.87 18.75 6.45
N ILE A 88 2.15 17.62 6.42
CA ILE A 88 2.77 16.30 6.45
C ILE A 88 3.20 15.89 5.04
N GLU A 89 4.52 15.74 4.87
CA GLU A 89 5.15 15.35 3.62
C GLU A 89 4.54 14.04 3.08
N ASP A 90 4.14 14.09 1.81
CA ASP A 90 3.51 12.99 1.06
C ASP A 90 2.32 12.32 1.78
N GLY A 91 1.71 12.98 2.76
CA GLY A 91 0.62 12.38 3.55
C GLY A 91 1.03 11.08 4.24
N ASN A 92 2.26 10.96 4.73
CA ASN A 92 2.73 9.76 5.43
C ASN A 92 1.81 9.40 6.62
N LEU A 93 1.27 8.17 6.62
CA LEU A 93 0.29 7.73 7.62
C LEU A 93 0.87 7.68 9.04
N LEU A 94 2.13 7.29 9.19
CA LEU A 94 2.77 7.25 10.50
C LEU A 94 2.85 8.66 11.10
N LEU A 95 3.19 9.67 10.29
CA LEU A 95 3.22 11.06 10.75
C LEU A 95 1.82 11.62 11.02
N ILE A 96 0.82 11.23 10.22
CA ILE A 96 -0.58 11.61 10.46
C ILE A 96 -1.08 11.04 11.80
N PHE A 97 -0.79 9.78 12.09
CA PHE A 97 -1.26 9.11 13.31
C PHE A 97 -0.57 9.58 14.59
N ASP A 98 0.60 10.22 14.47
CA ASP A 98 1.35 10.78 15.59
C ASP A 98 0.89 12.19 15.99
N ARG A 99 -0.11 12.74 15.28
CA ARG A 99 -0.64 14.08 15.48
C ARG A 99 -1.71 14.14 16.57
#